data_AF-A0AAC8TJH8-F1
#
_entry.id   AF-A0AAC8TJH8-F1
#
_cell.length_a   1.000
_cell.length_b   1.000
_cell.length_c   1.000
_cell.angle_alpha   90.00
_cell.angle_beta   90.00
_cell.angle_gamma   90.00
#
_symmetry.space_group_name_H-M   'P 1'
#
loop_
_entity.id
_entity.type
_entity.pdbx_description
1 polymer ?
#
loop_
_entity_poly.entity_id
_entity_poly.type
_entity_poly.pdbx_seq_one_letter_code
_entity_poly.pdbx_strand_id
1 'polypeptide(L)'
;MTQEKSAREELEHWSTVDLDSVEAARRASRLVLDYEAHPGKYTDPEDVVSPFSRIVGLFQQPTDKEAAVTLRAEALPSLLRLYDARLREWRKAGPQEGYDSAASDLLFVLKIFAMYRGEEALQRIIDAARIPLAPDGYMWSVVLSALVKAEKEAALRVASALREPLPPGFIAVALLDMANTLAREHGVTPHPFDTAQGRELLRTFLTDEDPDHFSHAHSAAASLPFLPDSREFFTLAQQHPDVAVRMEAAWAAAHGGDALAVTRLQDWSRDPRTRKRAVTYLKELGHQPAPLPKEERLRLDAMAEMSDWLEHPSEFGRPPGHLEVYDHRRLFWPPTKDERDVWLLRYRYEDEEGDPEEGVGMVGSVTFALFGEATADLPPEDIYALHCVWELQQEGDERAPKERTIQAGRKLLGFPVS
;
A
#
# COMPACT_ATOMS: atom_id res chain seq x y z
N MET A 1 14.09 -16.68 45.09
CA MET A 1 12.86 -15.86 44.99
C MET A 1 12.94 -15.09 43.69
N THR A 2 12.34 -15.62 42.64
CA THR A 2 12.21 -14.91 41.35
C THR A 2 11.20 -13.78 41.58
N GLN A 3 11.58 -12.53 41.34
CA GLN A 3 10.62 -11.42 41.32
C GLN A 3 9.56 -11.75 40.26
N GLU A 4 8.31 -11.84 40.70
CA GLU A 4 7.17 -12.03 39.82
C GLU A 4 7.06 -10.75 38.97
N LYS A 5 7.19 -10.88 37.65
CA LYS A 5 7.02 -9.74 36.73
C LYS A 5 5.60 -9.19 36.93
N SER A 6 5.46 -7.87 36.89
CA SER A 6 4.13 -7.25 36.87
C SER A 6 3.36 -7.71 35.62
N ALA A 7 2.03 -7.73 35.70
CA ALA A 7 1.17 -8.10 34.58
C ALA A 7 1.45 -7.25 33.32
N ARG A 8 1.83 -5.99 33.52
CA ARG A 8 2.27 -5.07 32.47
C ARG A 8 3.58 -5.51 31.81
N GLU A 9 4.62 -5.77 32.59
CA GLU A 9 5.91 -6.22 32.05
C GLU A 9 5.78 -7.56 31.32
N GLU A 10 4.87 -8.43 31.76
CA GLU A 10 4.55 -9.65 31.06
C GLU A 10 3.85 -9.36 29.71
N LEU A 11 2.84 -8.49 29.68
CA LEU A 11 2.18 -8.09 28.43
C LEU A 11 3.15 -7.41 27.45
N GLU A 12 4.01 -6.51 27.93
CA GLU A 12 5.04 -5.86 27.12
C GLU A 12 5.99 -6.87 26.49
N HIS A 13 6.48 -7.82 27.29
CA HIS A 13 7.33 -8.90 26.79
C HIS A 13 6.64 -9.72 25.71
N TRP A 14 5.41 -10.17 25.93
CA TRP A 14 4.70 -11.01 24.97
C TRP A 14 4.21 -10.25 23.73
N SER A 15 4.14 -8.92 23.79
CA SER A 15 3.81 -8.10 22.62
C SER A 15 4.94 -8.01 21.59
N THR A 16 6.16 -8.44 21.95
CA THR A 16 7.34 -8.40 21.08
C THR A 16 7.93 -9.79 20.79
N VAL A 17 7.26 -10.85 21.23
CA VAL A 17 7.77 -12.23 21.13
C VAL A 17 6.88 -13.02 20.18
N ASP A 18 7.51 -13.68 19.20
CA ASP A 18 6.84 -14.60 18.30
C ASP A 18 6.21 -15.76 19.08
N LEU A 19 4.95 -16.07 18.76
CA LEU A 19 4.23 -17.22 19.32
C LEU A 19 4.45 -18.42 18.41
N ASP A 20 5.59 -19.08 18.59
CA ASP A 20 6.07 -20.20 17.77
C ASP A 20 5.61 -21.59 18.24
N SER A 21 4.83 -21.64 19.33
CA SER A 21 4.40 -22.87 19.96
C SER A 21 3.04 -22.73 20.65
N VAL A 22 2.35 -23.88 20.82
CA VAL A 22 1.09 -23.97 21.56
C VAL A 22 1.25 -23.44 23.00
N GLU A 23 2.37 -23.70 23.65
CA GLU A 23 2.60 -23.30 25.04
C GLU A 23 2.77 -21.78 25.17
N ALA A 24 3.46 -21.15 24.22
CA ALA A 24 3.54 -19.69 24.10
C ALA A 24 2.15 -19.09 23.85
N ALA A 25 1.38 -19.66 22.91
CA ALA A 25 0.01 -19.23 22.64
C ALA A 25 -0.91 -19.35 23.86
N ARG A 26 -0.85 -20.45 24.63
CA ARG A 26 -1.59 -20.60 25.90
C ARG A 26 -1.22 -19.55 26.94
N ARG A 27 0.05 -19.13 26.97
CA ARG A 27 0.48 -18.08 27.87
C ARG A 27 -0.07 -16.72 27.45
N ALA A 28 -0.04 -16.41 26.16
CA ALA A 28 -0.73 -15.23 25.61
C ALA A 28 -2.25 -15.27 25.87
N SER A 29 -2.93 -16.42 25.68
CA SER A 29 -4.36 -16.60 25.99
C SER A 29 -4.69 -16.25 27.44
N ARG A 30 -3.83 -16.65 28.39
CA ARG A 30 -4.01 -16.33 29.81
C ARG A 30 -3.94 -14.82 30.09
N LEU A 31 -3.10 -14.07 29.36
CA LEU A 31 -3.05 -12.61 29.47
C LEU A 31 -4.34 -11.96 28.97
N VAL A 32 -4.90 -12.45 27.85
CA VAL A 32 -6.18 -11.95 27.33
C VAL A 32 -7.31 -12.20 28.35
N LEU A 33 -7.36 -13.39 28.94
CA LEU A 33 -8.34 -13.76 29.96
C LEU A 33 -8.18 -12.94 31.26
N ASP A 34 -6.95 -12.75 31.74
CA ASP A 34 -6.71 -11.93 32.95
C ASP A 34 -6.98 -10.45 32.69
N TYR A 35 -6.68 -9.93 31.50
CA TYR A 35 -7.05 -8.56 31.11
C TYR A 35 -8.57 -8.37 31.08
N GLU A 36 -9.32 -9.35 30.57
CA GLU A 36 -10.78 -9.31 30.60
C GLU A 36 -11.32 -9.25 32.04
N ALA A 37 -10.77 -10.04 32.94
CA ALA A 37 -11.20 -10.08 34.33
C ALA A 37 -10.72 -8.87 35.15
N HIS A 38 -9.53 -8.33 34.84
CA HIS A 38 -8.82 -7.36 35.67
C HIS A 38 -8.10 -6.28 34.84
N PRO A 39 -8.81 -5.48 34.02
CA PRO A 39 -8.16 -4.54 33.11
C PRO A 39 -7.29 -3.50 33.82
N GLY A 40 -7.66 -3.11 35.04
CA GLY A 40 -6.91 -2.14 35.85
C GLY A 40 -5.50 -2.59 36.28
N LYS A 41 -5.16 -3.88 36.20
CA LYS A 41 -3.78 -4.36 36.44
C LYS A 41 -2.80 -3.95 35.35
N TYR A 42 -3.32 -3.61 34.17
CA TYR A 42 -2.53 -3.35 32.97
C TYR A 42 -2.51 -1.87 32.59
N THR A 43 -3.25 -1.02 33.31
CA THR A 43 -3.36 0.41 33.00
C THR A 43 -2.32 1.22 33.76
N ASP A 44 -1.52 2.01 33.05
CA ASP A 44 -0.72 3.09 33.61
C ASP A 44 -1.15 4.45 33.02
N PRO A 45 -1.36 5.51 33.84
CA PRO A 45 -1.58 6.87 33.34
C PRO A 45 -0.52 7.40 32.37
N GLU A 46 0.70 6.86 32.42
CA GLU A 46 1.83 7.24 31.55
C GLU A 46 1.88 6.44 30.23
N ASP A 47 0.98 5.47 30.02
CA ASP A 47 0.97 4.67 28.80
C ASP A 47 0.60 5.50 27.58
N VAL A 48 1.53 5.57 26.62
CA VAL A 48 1.30 6.16 25.29
C VAL A 48 0.43 5.24 24.42
N VAL A 49 0.51 3.93 24.65
CA VAL A 49 -0.22 2.90 23.90
C VAL A 49 -1.23 2.23 24.81
N SER A 50 -2.49 2.19 24.39
CA SER A 50 -3.56 1.51 25.11
C SER A 50 -3.19 0.05 25.45
N PRO A 51 -3.30 -0.37 26.72
CA PRO A 51 -3.10 -1.77 27.10
C PRO A 51 -4.03 -2.71 26.35
N PHE A 52 -5.22 -2.25 25.97
CA PHE A 52 -6.14 -3.01 25.13
C PHE A 52 -5.53 -3.27 23.74
N SER A 53 -4.92 -2.26 23.12
CA SER A 53 -4.20 -2.40 21.85
C SER A 53 -3.11 -3.46 21.92
N ARG A 54 -2.34 -3.52 23.03
CA ARG A 54 -1.32 -4.55 23.25
C ARG A 54 -1.92 -5.95 23.37
N ILE A 55 -3.04 -6.10 24.07
CA ILE A 55 -3.79 -7.37 24.17
C ILE A 55 -4.26 -7.84 22.79
N VAL A 56 -4.75 -6.94 21.96
CA VAL A 56 -5.14 -7.24 20.57
C VAL A 56 -3.92 -7.64 19.74
N GLY A 57 -2.79 -6.97 19.94
CA GLY A 57 -1.52 -7.22 19.25
C GLY A 57 -0.98 -8.63 19.43
N LEU A 58 -1.28 -9.32 20.54
CA LEU A 58 -0.89 -10.71 20.78
C LEU A 58 -1.38 -11.66 19.67
N PHE A 59 -2.52 -11.37 19.04
CA PHE A 59 -3.09 -12.20 17.99
C PHE A 59 -2.33 -12.12 16.65
N GLN A 60 -1.36 -11.20 16.51
CA GLN A 60 -0.52 -11.05 15.31
C GLN A 60 0.83 -11.75 15.43
N GLN A 61 1.19 -12.20 16.64
CA GLN A 61 2.46 -12.83 16.94
C GLN A 61 2.59 -14.32 16.54
N PRO A 62 1.51 -15.09 16.26
CA PRO A 62 1.71 -16.48 15.84
C PRO A 62 2.48 -16.61 14.53
N THR A 63 3.64 -17.26 14.61
CA THR A 63 4.43 -17.69 13.44
C THR A 63 4.14 -19.15 13.08
N ASP A 64 3.51 -19.89 14.00
CA ASP A 64 3.07 -21.26 13.82
C ASP A 64 1.54 -21.39 13.73
N LYS A 65 1.08 -22.39 12.96
CA LYS A 65 -0.34 -22.66 12.74
C LYS A 65 -1.05 -23.17 14.00
N GLU A 66 -0.43 -24.05 14.78
CA GLU A 66 -1.03 -24.58 16.01
C GLU A 66 -1.14 -23.50 17.09
N ALA A 67 -0.15 -22.59 17.16
CA ALA A 67 -0.22 -21.40 17.99
C ALA A 67 -1.45 -20.52 17.64
N ALA A 68 -1.67 -20.24 16.35
CA ALA A 68 -2.84 -19.50 15.89
C ALA A 68 -4.17 -20.23 16.21
N VAL A 69 -4.23 -21.55 16.01
CA VAL A 69 -5.42 -22.35 16.39
C VAL A 69 -5.69 -22.27 17.90
N THR A 70 -4.64 -22.27 18.72
CA THR A 70 -4.74 -22.18 20.18
C THR A 70 -5.31 -20.83 20.61
N LEU A 71 -4.80 -19.71 20.09
CA LEU A 71 -5.37 -18.38 20.36
C LEU A 71 -6.83 -18.28 19.91
N ARG A 72 -7.15 -18.84 18.74
CA ARG A 72 -8.53 -18.88 18.24
C ARG A 72 -9.47 -19.59 19.21
N ALA A 73 -9.04 -20.72 19.76
CA ALA A 73 -9.88 -21.54 20.63
C ALA A 73 -9.99 -20.95 22.05
N GLU A 74 -8.88 -20.46 22.61
CA GLU A 74 -8.80 -20.13 24.03
C GLU A 74 -8.95 -18.63 24.32
N ALA A 75 -8.54 -17.75 23.41
CA ALA A 75 -8.47 -16.31 23.66
C ALA A 75 -9.50 -15.49 22.87
N LEU A 76 -9.82 -15.88 21.63
CA LEU A 76 -10.75 -15.14 20.78
C LEU A 76 -12.15 -14.96 21.41
N PRO A 77 -12.74 -15.94 22.13
CA PRO A 77 -14.01 -15.72 22.83
C PRO A 77 -13.97 -14.57 23.85
N SER A 78 -12.85 -14.41 24.55
CA SER A 78 -12.63 -13.27 25.46
C SER A 78 -12.46 -11.97 24.72
N LEU A 79 -11.74 -11.98 23.60
CA LEU A 79 -11.58 -10.79 22.76
C LEU A 79 -12.93 -10.29 22.22
N LEU A 80 -13.84 -11.20 21.84
CA LEU A 80 -15.21 -10.86 21.42
C LEU A 80 -15.99 -10.14 22.53
N ARG A 81 -15.91 -10.62 23.78
CA ARG A 81 -16.59 -9.98 24.92
C ARG A 81 -15.97 -8.62 25.29
N LEU A 82 -14.64 -8.52 25.23
CA LEU A 82 -13.91 -7.27 25.41
C LEU A 82 -14.31 -6.23 24.35
N TYR A 83 -14.37 -6.63 23.08
CA TYR A 83 -14.85 -5.79 21.99
C TYR A 83 -16.27 -5.26 22.27
N ASP A 84 -17.19 -6.16 22.61
CA ASP A 84 -18.58 -5.79 22.88
C ASP A 84 -18.68 -4.82 24.08
N ALA A 85 -17.84 -4.99 25.11
CA ALA A 85 -17.77 -4.07 26.25
C ALA A 85 -17.22 -2.70 25.84
N ARG A 86 -16.10 -2.65 25.12
CA ARG A 86 -15.49 -1.41 24.64
C ARG A 86 -16.37 -0.65 23.66
N LEU A 87 -17.05 -1.35 22.75
CA LEU A 87 -18.00 -0.72 21.83
C LEU A 87 -19.17 -0.08 22.59
N ARG A 88 -19.67 -0.70 23.66
CA ARG A 88 -20.71 -0.10 24.52
C ARG A 88 -20.21 1.15 25.24
N GLU A 89 -18.96 1.16 25.69
CA GLU A 89 -18.33 2.35 26.30
C GLU A 89 -18.19 3.48 25.29
N TRP A 90 -17.61 3.19 24.13
CA TRP A 90 -17.44 4.16 23.04
C TRP A 90 -18.78 4.75 22.59
N ARG A 91 -19.82 3.93 22.39
CA ARG A 91 -21.16 4.42 22.03
C ARG A 91 -21.77 5.36 23.08
N LYS A 92 -21.44 5.18 24.36
CA LYS A 92 -21.90 6.08 25.44
C LYS A 92 -21.13 7.39 25.45
N ALA A 93 -19.82 7.34 25.18
CA ALA A 93 -18.97 8.51 25.12
C ALA A 93 -19.22 9.35 23.85
N GLY A 94 -19.58 8.70 22.74
CA GLY A 94 -19.67 9.31 21.43
C GLY A 94 -18.29 9.37 20.72
N PRO A 95 -18.28 9.67 19.42
CA PRO A 95 -17.04 9.90 18.68
C PRO A 95 -16.30 11.12 19.23
N GLN A 96 -14.97 11.04 19.28
CA GLN A 96 -14.12 12.16 19.70
C GLN A 96 -13.69 13.02 18.51
N GLU A 97 -13.47 14.32 18.73
CA GLU A 97 -12.88 15.22 17.73
C GLU A 97 -11.37 14.95 17.63
N GLY A 98 -10.85 14.87 16.40
CA GLY A 98 -9.45 14.50 16.14
C GLY A 98 -9.21 12.99 16.23
N TYR A 99 -8.11 12.59 16.86
CA TYR A 99 -7.73 11.17 16.95
C TYR A 99 -8.53 10.45 18.05
N ASP A 100 -9.51 9.65 17.64
CA ASP A 100 -10.28 8.77 18.53
C ASP A 100 -9.56 7.44 18.74
N SER A 101 -8.73 7.38 19.80
CA SER A 101 -7.95 6.19 20.14
C SER A 101 -8.83 4.97 20.45
N ALA A 102 -10.02 5.17 21.03
CA ALA A 102 -10.94 4.08 21.35
C ALA A 102 -11.55 3.47 20.08
N ALA A 103 -11.94 4.32 19.11
CA ALA A 103 -12.39 3.84 17.80
C ALA A 103 -11.25 3.12 17.05
N SER A 104 -10.03 3.67 17.09
CA SER A 104 -8.84 3.05 16.49
C SER A 104 -8.57 1.64 17.05
N ASP A 105 -8.61 1.48 18.37
CA ASP A 105 -8.47 0.18 19.03
C ASP A 105 -9.59 -0.80 18.63
N LEU A 106 -10.85 -0.34 18.54
CA LEU A 106 -11.96 -1.17 18.10
C LEU A 106 -11.77 -1.65 16.65
N LEU A 107 -11.33 -0.78 15.74
CA LEU A 107 -11.01 -1.15 14.36
C LEU A 107 -9.83 -2.14 14.29
N PHE A 108 -8.84 -1.99 15.18
CA PHE A 108 -7.73 -2.93 15.28
C PHE A 108 -8.19 -4.34 15.69
N VAL A 109 -9.20 -4.43 16.57
CA VAL A 109 -9.83 -5.72 16.93
C VAL A 109 -10.56 -6.32 15.72
N LEU A 110 -11.26 -5.51 14.92
CA LEU A 110 -11.94 -5.99 13.71
C LEU A 110 -10.95 -6.59 12.70
N LYS A 111 -9.71 -6.08 12.63
CA LYS A 111 -8.64 -6.70 11.82
C LYS A 111 -8.33 -8.11 12.33
N ILE A 112 -8.26 -8.31 13.65
CA ILE A 112 -8.07 -9.65 14.22
C ILE A 112 -9.27 -10.56 13.91
N PHE A 113 -10.49 -10.05 13.98
CA PHE A 113 -11.70 -10.78 13.59
C PHE A 113 -11.67 -11.21 12.13
N ALA A 114 -11.19 -10.34 11.22
CA ALA A 114 -10.97 -10.67 9.81
C ALA A 114 -9.95 -11.80 9.63
N MET A 115 -8.83 -11.76 10.38
CA MET A 115 -7.77 -12.77 10.30
C MET A 115 -8.20 -14.15 10.85
N TYR A 116 -8.85 -14.18 12.01
CA TYR A 116 -9.19 -15.43 12.71
C TYR A 116 -10.53 -16.02 12.28
N ARG A 117 -11.41 -15.19 11.71
CA ARG A 117 -12.68 -15.57 11.10
C ARG A 117 -13.65 -16.20 12.11
N GLY A 118 -14.84 -16.53 11.62
CA GLY A 118 -15.91 -17.15 12.40
C GLY A 118 -17.15 -16.28 12.47
N GLU A 119 -18.29 -16.94 12.63
CA GLU A 119 -19.62 -16.34 12.50
C GLU A 119 -19.81 -15.08 13.34
N GLU A 120 -19.50 -15.16 14.63
CA GLU A 120 -19.65 -14.05 15.57
C GLU A 120 -18.72 -12.88 15.26
N ALA A 121 -17.50 -13.18 14.83
CA ALA A 121 -16.47 -12.20 14.49
C ALA A 121 -16.86 -11.43 13.20
N LEU A 122 -17.34 -12.15 12.18
CA LEU A 122 -17.86 -11.56 10.95
C LEU A 122 -19.07 -10.68 11.20
N GLN A 123 -20.00 -11.12 12.06
CA GLN A 123 -21.16 -10.32 12.41
C GLN A 123 -20.75 -8.98 13.04
N ARG A 124 -19.69 -8.95 13.86
CA ARG A 124 -19.19 -7.71 14.49
C ARG A 124 -18.54 -6.77 13.51
N ILE A 125 -17.88 -7.27 12.46
CA ILE A 125 -17.38 -6.44 11.36
C ILE A 125 -18.56 -5.77 10.64
N ILE A 126 -19.60 -6.55 10.32
CA ILE A 126 -20.83 -6.04 9.68
C ILE A 126 -21.48 -4.98 10.57
N ASP A 127 -21.76 -5.30 11.83
CA ASP A 127 -22.41 -4.39 12.77
C ASP A 127 -21.61 -3.11 12.95
N ALA A 128 -20.28 -3.22 13.07
CA ALA A 128 -19.38 -2.09 13.21
C ALA A 128 -19.29 -1.20 11.97
N ALA A 129 -19.52 -1.74 10.77
CA ALA A 129 -19.62 -0.95 9.55
C ALA A 129 -21.00 -0.28 9.40
N ARG A 130 -22.04 -0.83 10.05
CA ARG A 130 -23.38 -0.24 10.11
C ARG A 130 -23.50 0.90 11.10
N ILE A 131 -22.64 0.89 12.10
CA ILE A 131 -22.45 2.02 13.00
C ILE A 131 -21.31 2.82 12.38
N PRO A 132 -21.37 4.15 12.25
CA PRO A 132 -20.23 4.91 11.73
C PRO A 132 -19.09 4.95 12.77
N LEU A 133 -18.48 3.80 13.06
CA LEU A 133 -17.30 3.66 13.91
C LEU A 133 -16.08 4.10 13.09
N ALA A 134 -15.68 5.36 13.28
CA ALA A 134 -14.60 6.01 12.53
C ALA A 134 -14.67 5.67 11.02
N PRO A 135 -15.76 6.08 10.33
CA PRO A 135 -16.02 5.66 8.95
C PRO A 135 -14.90 6.08 7.99
N ASP A 136 -14.16 7.15 8.32
CA ASP A 136 -13.04 7.67 7.54
C ASP A 136 -11.68 7.08 7.96
N GLY A 137 -11.66 6.11 8.88
CA GLY A 137 -10.44 5.49 9.38
C GLY A 137 -9.80 4.55 8.36
N TYR A 138 -8.52 4.78 8.03
CA TYR A 138 -7.72 3.93 7.14
C TYR A 138 -7.76 2.44 7.52
N MET A 139 -7.90 2.11 8.81
CA MET A 139 -7.95 0.72 9.28
C MET A 139 -9.08 -0.11 8.62
N TRP A 140 -10.15 0.52 8.10
CA TRP A 140 -11.16 -0.19 7.32
C TRP A 140 -10.61 -0.87 6.07
N SER A 141 -9.66 -0.25 5.36
CA SER A 141 -8.98 -0.88 4.21
C SER A 141 -8.22 -2.13 4.64
N VAL A 142 -7.59 -2.09 5.81
CA VAL A 142 -6.84 -3.22 6.39
C VAL A 142 -7.77 -4.35 6.81
N VAL A 143 -8.90 -4.03 7.45
CA VAL A 143 -9.92 -5.02 7.88
C VAL A 143 -10.49 -5.77 6.68
N LEU A 144 -10.97 -5.04 5.66
CA LEU A 144 -11.61 -5.63 4.49
C LEU A 144 -10.59 -6.36 3.58
N SER A 145 -9.37 -5.83 3.45
CA SER A 145 -8.28 -6.51 2.75
C SER A 145 -7.87 -7.82 3.43
N ALA A 146 -7.86 -7.87 4.76
CA ALA A 146 -7.57 -9.10 5.49
C ALA A 146 -8.65 -10.17 5.25
N LEU A 147 -9.92 -9.77 5.19
CA LEU A 147 -11.04 -10.67 4.89
C LEU A 147 -10.91 -11.34 3.52
N VAL A 148 -10.73 -10.55 2.46
CA VAL A 148 -10.66 -11.09 1.08
C VAL A 148 -9.46 -12.01 0.89
N LYS A 149 -8.32 -11.71 1.51
CA LYS A 149 -7.12 -12.58 1.49
C LYS A 149 -7.31 -13.88 2.28
N ALA A 150 -8.08 -13.85 3.36
CA ALA A 150 -8.21 -14.98 4.27
C ALA A 150 -9.28 -15.99 3.82
N GLU A 151 -10.47 -15.53 3.42
CA GLU A 151 -11.58 -16.41 3.06
C GLU A 151 -12.64 -15.71 2.18
N LYS A 152 -12.77 -16.18 0.93
CA LYS A 152 -13.73 -15.66 -0.05
C LYS A 152 -15.18 -15.61 0.48
N GLU A 153 -15.66 -16.70 1.10
CA GLU A 153 -17.06 -16.79 1.55
C GLU A 153 -17.39 -15.77 2.66
N ALA A 154 -16.42 -15.52 3.55
CA ALA A 154 -16.54 -14.49 4.58
C ALA A 154 -16.61 -13.09 3.96
N ALA A 155 -15.71 -12.77 3.03
CA ALA A 155 -15.70 -11.49 2.32
C ALA A 155 -16.98 -11.27 1.50
N LEU A 156 -17.48 -12.31 0.82
CA LEU A 156 -18.76 -12.29 0.11
C LEU A 156 -19.93 -11.95 1.01
N ARG A 157 -19.97 -12.56 2.19
CA ARG A 157 -21.02 -12.29 3.17
C ARG A 157 -20.98 -10.85 3.67
N VAL A 158 -19.79 -10.32 3.98
CA VAL A 158 -19.62 -8.91 4.38
C VAL A 158 -20.05 -7.98 3.24
N ALA A 159 -19.60 -8.22 2.01
CA ALA A 159 -19.97 -7.43 0.84
C ALA A 159 -21.49 -7.41 0.62
N SER A 160 -22.15 -8.57 0.69
CA SER A 160 -23.60 -8.70 0.56
C SER A 160 -24.34 -7.97 1.69
N ALA A 161 -23.86 -8.13 2.93
CA ALA A 161 -24.47 -7.53 4.10
C ALA A 161 -24.29 -6.01 4.18
N LEU A 162 -23.32 -5.42 3.47
CA LEU A 162 -23.05 -3.97 3.43
C LEU A 162 -23.48 -3.31 2.11
N ARG A 163 -24.10 -4.07 1.20
CA ARG A 163 -24.55 -3.58 -0.11
C ARG A 163 -25.61 -2.50 -0.02
N GLU A 164 -26.58 -2.67 0.87
CA GLU A 164 -27.73 -1.78 1.02
C GLU A 164 -28.11 -1.60 2.51
N PRO A 165 -28.09 -0.37 3.06
CA PRO A 165 -27.42 0.80 2.47
C PRO A 165 -25.90 0.58 2.39
N LEU A 166 -25.18 1.36 1.59
CA LEU A 166 -23.71 1.42 1.67
C LEU A 166 -23.28 2.12 2.98
N PRO A 167 -22.15 1.72 3.59
CA PRO A 167 -21.61 2.46 4.72
C PRO A 167 -21.13 3.86 4.26
N PRO A 168 -21.14 4.88 5.14
CA PRO A 168 -20.70 6.24 4.79
C PRO A 168 -19.18 6.39 4.85
N GLY A 169 -18.60 7.43 4.25
CA GLY A 169 -17.18 7.77 4.41
C GLY A 169 -16.21 6.80 3.73
N PHE A 170 -14.94 6.82 4.16
CA PHE A 170 -13.86 6.03 3.54
C PHE A 170 -14.10 4.51 3.55
N ILE A 171 -14.82 3.95 4.52
CA ILE A 171 -15.18 2.53 4.53
C ILE A 171 -15.94 2.11 3.25
N ALA A 172 -16.68 3.02 2.61
CA ALA A 172 -17.32 2.74 1.32
C ALA A 172 -16.27 2.48 0.22
N VAL A 173 -15.17 3.25 0.21
CA VAL A 173 -14.05 3.07 -0.72
C VAL A 173 -13.36 1.73 -0.45
N ALA A 174 -13.08 1.43 0.82
CA ALA A 174 -12.50 0.14 1.21
C ALA A 174 -13.40 -1.05 0.82
N LEU A 175 -14.73 -0.89 0.91
CA LEU A 175 -15.70 -1.89 0.46
C LEU A 175 -15.70 -2.04 -1.06
N LEU A 176 -15.54 -0.94 -1.81
CA LEU A 176 -15.39 -0.94 -3.26
C LEU A 176 -14.13 -1.69 -3.71
N ASP A 177 -12.99 -1.46 -3.07
CA ASP A 177 -11.75 -2.20 -3.38
C ASP A 177 -11.88 -3.70 -3.09
N MET A 178 -12.52 -4.06 -1.98
CA MET A 178 -12.81 -5.46 -1.66
C MET A 178 -13.76 -6.07 -2.71
N ALA A 179 -14.80 -5.33 -3.13
CA ALA A 179 -15.74 -5.76 -4.15
C ALA A 179 -15.08 -5.95 -5.53
N ASN A 180 -14.20 -5.03 -5.93
CA ASN A 180 -13.41 -5.13 -7.16
C ASN A 180 -12.52 -6.37 -7.14
N THR A 181 -11.85 -6.63 -6.01
CA THR A 181 -11.03 -7.83 -5.82
C THR A 181 -11.85 -9.11 -5.94
N LEU A 182 -13.01 -9.16 -5.25
CA LEU A 182 -13.95 -10.29 -5.33
C LEU A 182 -14.44 -10.52 -6.77
N ALA A 183 -14.77 -9.47 -7.52
CA ALA A 183 -15.22 -9.59 -8.90
C ALA A 183 -14.10 -10.08 -9.82
N ARG A 184 -12.91 -9.47 -9.74
CA ARG A 184 -11.73 -9.77 -10.57
C ARG A 184 -11.18 -11.18 -10.33
N GLU A 185 -10.99 -11.57 -9.08
CA GLU A 185 -10.28 -12.81 -8.71
C GLU A 185 -11.23 -14.00 -8.52
N HIS A 186 -12.51 -13.73 -8.27
CA HIS A 186 -13.47 -14.77 -7.91
C HIS A 186 -14.77 -14.76 -8.71
N GLY A 187 -14.91 -13.87 -9.70
CA GLY A 187 -16.05 -13.81 -10.61
C GLY A 187 -17.36 -13.48 -9.91
N VAL A 188 -17.30 -12.74 -8.80
CA VAL A 188 -18.47 -12.42 -7.98
C VAL A 188 -19.41 -11.47 -8.72
N THR A 189 -20.67 -11.89 -8.88
CA THR A 189 -21.76 -11.11 -9.45
C THR A 189 -23.06 -11.35 -8.65
N PRO A 190 -23.96 -10.37 -8.52
CA PRO A 190 -23.81 -8.98 -8.94
C PRO A 190 -22.79 -8.22 -8.08
N HIS A 191 -22.20 -7.17 -8.65
CA HIS A 191 -21.26 -6.31 -7.92
C HIS A 191 -22.01 -5.55 -6.80
N PRO A 192 -21.47 -5.43 -5.58
CA PRO A 192 -22.13 -4.73 -4.46
C PRO A 192 -22.53 -3.28 -4.76
N PHE A 193 -21.78 -2.59 -5.62
CA PHE A 193 -22.10 -1.21 -6.02
C PHE A 193 -23.11 -1.12 -7.18
N ASP A 194 -23.63 -2.25 -7.68
CA ASP A 194 -24.75 -2.26 -8.63
C ASP A 194 -26.08 -2.03 -7.90
N THR A 195 -26.21 -0.86 -7.29
CA THR A 195 -27.42 -0.36 -6.62
C THR A 195 -27.60 1.11 -6.97
N ALA A 196 -28.78 1.69 -6.72
CA ALA A 196 -28.99 3.11 -6.96
C ALA A 196 -28.02 3.98 -6.14
N GLN A 197 -27.80 3.64 -4.87
CA GLN A 197 -26.86 4.34 -4.00
C GLN A 197 -25.40 4.15 -4.43
N GLY A 198 -25.01 2.93 -4.82
CA GLY A 198 -23.66 2.65 -5.30
C GLY A 198 -23.33 3.38 -6.59
N ARG A 199 -24.27 3.41 -7.54
CA ARG A 199 -24.12 4.17 -8.79
C ARG A 199 -24.00 5.67 -8.56
N GLU A 200 -24.75 6.22 -7.61
CA GLU A 200 -24.61 7.63 -7.24
C GLU A 200 -23.22 7.91 -6.64
N LEU A 201 -22.76 7.05 -5.73
CA LEU A 201 -21.44 7.19 -5.11
C LEU A 201 -20.29 7.08 -6.14
N LEU A 202 -20.39 6.15 -7.08
CA LEU A 202 -19.43 6.03 -8.19
C LEU A 202 -19.42 7.27 -9.08
N ARG A 203 -20.59 7.87 -9.33
CA ARG A 203 -20.67 9.14 -10.08
C ARG A 203 -19.92 10.23 -9.34
N THR A 204 -20.18 10.39 -8.03
CA THR A 204 -19.48 11.36 -7.20
C THR A 204 -17.96 11.18 -7.27
N PHE A 205 -17.46 9.96 -7.11
CA PHE A 205 -16.03 9.69 -7.19
C PHE A 205 -15.44 10.02 -8.56
N LEU A 206 -16.11 9.66 -9.65
CA LEU A 206 -15.60 9.89 -11.02
C LEU A 206 -15.72 11.33 -11.51
N THR A 207 -16.44 12.19 -10.79
CA THR A 207 -16.57 13.62 -11.09
C THR A 207 -15.86 14.51 -10.07
N ASP A 208 -15.21 13.92 -9.07
CA ASP A 208 -14.45 14.69 -8.09
C ASP A 208 -13.17 15.22 -8.74
N GLU A 209 -12.96 16.54 -8.65
CA GLU A 209 -11.79 17.22 -9.20
C GLU A 209 -10.72 17.44 -8.14
N ASP A 210 -10.97 17.07 -6.88
CA ASP A 210 -10.02 17.17 -5.77
C ASP A 210 -8.93 16.08 -5.89
N PRO A 211 -7.64 16.45 -6.06
CA PRO A 211 -6.54 15.50 -6.13
C PRO A 211 -6.44 14.55 -4.94
N ASP A 212 -6.85 14.98 -3.73
CA ASP A 212 -6.82 14.15 -2.53
C ASP A 212 -7.81 12.97 -2.62
N HIS A 213 -8.81 13.08 -3.49
CA HIS A 213 -9.85 12.06 -3.70
C HIS A 213 -9.66 11.24 -4.99
N PHE A 214 -8.63 11.48 -5.79
CA PHE A 214 -8.41 10.74 -7.05
C PHE A 214 -8.24 9.23 -6.83
N SER A 215 -7.76 8.81 -5.65
CA SER A 215 -7.72 7.39 -5.28
C SER A 215 -9.11 6.74 -5.26
N HIS A 216 -10.16 7.48 -4.88
CA HIS A 216 -11.55 6.99 -4.90
C HIS A 216 -12.05 6.82 -6.33
N ALA A 217 -11.73 7.78 -7.20
CA ALA A 217 -12.04 7.71 -8.64
C ALA A 217 -11.34 6.52 -9.31
N HIS A 218 -10.11 6.22 -8.89
CA HIS A 218 -9.37 5.06 -9.35
C HIS A 218 -10.09 3.75 -8.97
N SER A 219 -10.48 3.60 -7.71
CA SER A 219 -11.29 2.45 -7.26
C SER A 219 -12.64 2.35 -7.99
N ALA A 220 -13.27 3.49 -8.31
CA ALA A 220 -14.51 3.52 -9.10
C ALA A 220 -14.28 3.05 -10.54
N ALA A 221 -13.21 3.50 -11.20
CA ALA A 221 -12.85 3.07 -12.55
C ALA A 221 -12.58 1.57 -12.64
N ALA A 222 -11.93 0.99 -11.61
CA ALA A 222 -11.66 -0.45 -11.51
C ALA A 222 -12.95 -1.31 -11.44
N SER A 223 -14.05 -0.75 -10.96
CA SER A 223 -15.34 -1.46 -10.79
C SER A 223 -16.15 -1.60 -12.08
N LEU A 224 -15.86 -0.75 -13.09
CA LEU A 224 -16.67 -0.61 -14.29
C LEU A 224 -16.86 -1.86 -15.16
N PRO A 225 -15.91 -2.81 -15.29
CA PRO A 225 -16.12 -4.00 -16.09
C PRO A 225 -17.06 -5.01 -15.41
N PHE A 226 -17.36 -4.82 -14.12
CA PHE A 226 -18.19 -5.71 -13.31
C PHE A 226 -19.61 -5.16 -13.08
N LEU A 227 -19.90 -3.96 -13.60
CA LEU A 227 -21.21 -3.31 -13.49
C LEU A 227 -21.97 -3.44 -14.82
N PRO A 228 -23.28 -3.79 -14.79
CA PRO A 228 -24.11 -3.71 -15.99
C PRO A 228 -24.32 -2.24 -16.40
N ASP A 229 -24.52 -1.97 -17.69
CA ASP A 229 -24.87 -0.64 -18.20
C ASP A 229 -23.95 0.50 -17.69
N SER A 230 -22.63 0.27 -17.67
CA SER A 230 -21.62 1.20 -17.12
C SER A 230 -21.06 2.23 -18.11
N ARG A 231 -21.67 2.37 -19.30
CA ARG A 231 -21.17 3.23 -20.40
C ARG A 231 -21.00 4.70 -19.99
N GLU A 232 -21.93 5.21 -19.20
CA GLU A 232 -21.85 6.57 -18.64
C GLU A 232 -20.60 6.74 -17.77
N PHE A 233 -20.34 5.81 -16.86
CA PHE A 233 -19.20 5.87 -15.95
C PHE A 233 -17.87 5.73 -16.69
N PHE A 234 -17.81 4.90 -17.73
CA PHE A 234 -16.65 4.86 -18.61
C PHE A 234 -16.37 6.22 -19.26
N THR A 235 -17.40 6.98 -19.61
CA THR A 235 -17.24 8.32 -20.19
C THR A 235 -16.66 9.28 -19.17
N LEU A 236 -17.19 9.27 -17.93
CA LEU A 236 -16.68 10.09 -16.82
C LEU A 236 -15.21 9.76 -16.52
N ALA A 237 -14.88 8.48 -16.31
CA ALA A 237 -13.53 8.04 -15.99
C ALA A 237 -12.51 8.35 -17.10
N GLN A 238 -12.91 8.31 -18.37
CA GLN A 238 -12.06 8.70 -19.51
C GLN A 238 -11.80 10.21 -19.60
N GLN A 239 -12.68 11.03 -19.03
CA GLN A 239 -12.58 12.49 -19.02
C GLN A 239 -11.93 13.03 -17.74
N HIS A 240 -11.67 12.16 -16.78
CA HIS A 240 -11.08 12.53 -15.48
C HIS A 240 -9.75 13.28 -15.66
N PRO A 241 -9.46 14.31 -14.83
CA PRO A 241 -8.22 15.10 -14.93
C PRO A 241 -6.97 14.22 -14.73
N ASP A 242 -7.03 13.29 -13.77
CA ASP A 242 -5.93 12.38 -13.46
C ASP A 242 -5.71 11.28 -14.51
N VAL A 243 -4.44 11.08 -14.86
CA VAL A 243 -4.02 10.07 -15.83
C VAL A 243 -4.19 8.66 -15.26
N ALA A 244 -3.98 8.44 -13.96
CA ALA A 244 -4.14 7.11 -13.35
C ALA A 244 -5.58 6.60 -13.52
N VAL A 245 -6.56 7.44 -13.20
CA VAL A 245 -7.99 7.12 -13.37
C VAL A 245 -8.32 6.81 -14.82
N ARG A 246 -7.82 7.60 -15.78
CA ARG A 246 -8.02 7.34 -17.22
C ARG A 246 -7.39 6.03 -17.68
N MET A 247 -6.21 5.69 -17.15
CA MET A 247 -5.54 4.42 -17.43
C MET A 247 -6.30 3.23 -16.85
N GLU A 248 -6.80 3.35 -15.62
CA GLU A 248 -7.65 2.34 -14.98
C GLU A 248 -8.94 2.12 -15.78
N ALA A 249 -9.58 3.20 -16.25
CA ALA A 249 -10.74 3.11 -17.12
C ALA A 249 -10.46 2.38 -18.45
N ALA A 250 -9.28 2.60 -19.04
CA ALA A 250 -8.86 1.88 -20.24
C ALA A 250 -8.56 0.40 -19.96
N TRP A 251 -7.94 0.08 -18.83
CA TRP A 251 -7.78 -1.31 -18.40
C TRP A 251 -9.14 -1.99 -18.23
N ALA A 252 -10.09 -1.34 -17.55
CA ALA A 252 -11.44 -1.84 -17.37
C ALA A 252 -12.17 -2.06 -18.71
N ALA A 253 -12.07 -1.12 -19.65
CA ALA A 253 -12.69 -1.25 -20.96
C ALA A 253 -12.04 -2.38 -21.78
N ALA A 254 -10.72 -2.50 -21.75
CA ALA A 254 -9.98 -3.56 -22.42
C ALA A 254 -10.30 -4.94 -21.83
N HIS A 255 -10.47 -5.04 -20.51
CA HIS A 255 -10.95 -6.25 -19.83
C HIS A 255 -12.34 -6.68 -20.35
N GLY A 256 -13.20 -5.70 -20.67
CA GLY A 256 -14.49 -5.92 -21.33
C GLY A 256 -14.41 -6.23 -22.84
N GLY A 257 -13.22 -6.30 -23.43
CA GLY A 257 -12.99 -6.62 -24.84
C GLY A 257 -12.91 -5.40 -25.77
N ASP A 258 -12.79 -4.18 -25.26
CA ASP A 258 -12.61 -2.97 -26.09
C ASP A 258 -11.19 -2.90 -26.67
N ALA A 259 -11.07 -3.17 -27.97
CA ALA A 259 -9.81 -3.10 -28.70
C ALA A 259 -9.20 -1.69 -28.75
N LEU A 260 -10.02 -0.63 -28.76
CA LEU A 260 -9.52 0.75 -28.74
C LEU A 260 -8.87 1.08 -27.41
N ALA A 261 -9.37 0.52 -26.32
CA ALA A 261 -8.78 0.68 -25.00
C ALA A 261 -7.41 -0.01 -24.91
N VAL A 262 -7.25 -1.19 -25.52
CA VAL A 262 -5.93 -1.85 -25.67
C VAL A 262 -4.96 -0.95 -26.44
N THR A 263 -5.39 -0.35 -27.56
CA THR A 263 -4.54 0.58 -28.33
C THR A 263 -4.10 1.79 -27.50
N ARG A 264 -5.00 2.37 -26.69
CA ARG A 264 -4.65 3.48 -25.78
C ARG A 264 -3.62 3.08 -24.74
N LEU A 265 -3.75 1.90 -24.13
CA LEU A 265 -2.74 1.37 -23.22
C LEU A 265 -1.39 1.17 -23.94
N GLN A 266 -1.39 0.72 -25.19
CA GLN A 266 -0.16 0.63 -25.99
C GLN A 266 0.43 2.01 -26.27
N ASP A 267 -0.39 3.04 -26.50
CA ASP A 267 0.05 4.42 -26.65
C ASP A 267 0.71 4.94 -25.37
N TRP A 268 0.08 4.75 -24.21
CA TRP A 268 0.69 5.07 -22.91
C TRP A 268 1.94 4.24 -22.58
N SER A 269 2.11 3.06 -23.17
CA SER A 269 3.35 2.29 -23.01
C SER A 269 4.56 2.97 -23.66
N ARG A 270 4.35 3.98 -24.53
CA ARG A 270 5.44 4.73 -25.19
C ARG A 270 5.91 5.96 -24.40
N ASP A 271 5.15 6.42 -23.41
CA ASP A 271 5.53 7.54 -22.54
C ASP A 271 6.16 6.99 -21.25
N PRO A 272 7.40 7.38 -20.89
CA PRO A 272 8.07 6.88 -19.69
C PRO A 272 7.24 7.04 -18.41
N ARG A 273 6.46 8.12 -18.28
CA ARG A 273 5.68 8.43 -17.08
C ARG A 273 4.53 7.47 -16.85
N THR A 274 3.96 6.93 -17.94
CA THR A 274 2.84 5.99 -17.88
C THR A 274 3.24 4.56 -18.20
N ARG A 275 4.46 4.34 -18.71
CA ARG A 275 4.89 3.07 -19.28
C ARG A 275 4.81 1.90 -18.31
N LYS A 276 5.32 2.05 -17.09
CA LYS A 276 5.36 0.95 -16.12
C LYS A 276 3.95 0.40 -15.84
N ARG A 277 2.98 1.29 -15.57
CA ARG A 277 1.59 0.92 -15.35
C ARG A 277 0.92 0.36 -16.60
N ALA A 278 1.12 1.00 -17.76
CA ALA A 278 0.55 0.55 -19.03
C ALA A 278 1.05 -0.86 -19.43
N VAL A 279 2.34 -1.13 -19.26
CA VAL A 279 2.94 -2.45 -19.52
C VAL A 279 2.37 -3.50 -18.58
N THR A 280 2.22 -3.19 -17.29
CA THR A 280 1.59 -4.08 -16.31
C THR A 280 0.16 -4.42 -16.72
N TYR A 281 -0.66 -3.42 -17.03
CA TYR A 281 -2.05 -3.61 -17.48
C TYR A 281 -2.15 -4.43 -18.76
N LEU A 282 -1.31 -4.13 -19.77
CA LEU A 282 -1.28 -4.94 -20.99
C LEU A 282 -0.90 -6.39 -20.71
N LYS A 283 0.08 -6.63 -19.83
CA LYS A 283 0.49 -7.98 -19.45
C LYS A 283 -0.63 -8.74 -18.73
N GLU A 284 -1.35 -8.10 -17.80
CA GLU A 284 -2.51 -8.68 -17.12
C GLU A 284 -3.61 -9.08 -18.11
N LEU A 285 -3.84 -8.26 -19.13
CA LEU A 285 -4.81 -8.50 -20.19
C LEU A 285 -4.32 -9.46 -21.28
N GLY A 286 -3.10 -10.00 -21.15
CA GLY A 286 -2.51 -10.92 -22.13
C GLY A 286 -2.05 -10.26 -23.45
N HIS A 287 -1.91 -8.93 -23.46
CA HIS A 287 -1.45 -8.14 -24.59
C HIS A 287 0.02 -7.73 -24.46
N GLN A 288 0.63 -7.40 -25.60
CA GLN A 288 1.99 -6.87 -25.64
C GLN A 288 1.97 -5.33 -25.63
N PRO A 289 2.98 -4.69 -25.03
CA PRO A 289 3.20 -3.25 -25.17
C PRO A 289 3.46 -2.88 -26.63
N ALA A 290 3.49 -1.56 -26.90
CA ALA A 290 3.84 -1.06 -28.22
C ALA A 290 5.16 -1.69 -28.70
N PRO A 291 5.21 -2.18 -29.96
CA PRO A 291 6.43 -2.76 -30.50
C PRO A 291 7.50 -1.65 -30.65
N LEU A 292 8.67 -1.90 -30.07
CA LEU A 292 9.82 -0.99 -30.10
C LEU A 292 11.11 -1.75 -30.39
N PRO A 293 12.09 -1.14 -31.08
CA PRO A 293 13.46 -1.65 -31.14
C PRO A 293 14.02 -1.92 -29.74
N LYS A 294 14.90 -2.92 -29.62
CA LYS A 294 15.45 -3.36 -28.31
C LYS A 294 16.09 -2.20 -27.54
N GLU A 295 16.89 -1.37 -28.19
CA GLU A 295 17.60 -0.25 -27.55
C GLU A 295 16.63 0.82 -27.07
N GLU A 296 15.63 1.19 -27.89
CA GLU A 296 14.59 2.15 -27.50
C GLU A 296 13.75 1.62 -26.33
N ARG A 297 13.47 0.30 -26.32
CA ARG A 297 12.78 -0.33 -25.20
C ARG A 297 13.59 -0.24 -23.91
N LEU A 298 14.87 -0.59 -23.92
CA LEU A 298 15.75 -0.50 -22.74
C LEU A 298 15.84 0.94 -22.22
N ARG A 299 15.95 1.91 -23.15
CA ARG A 299 15.95 3.33 -22.84
C ARG A 299 14.67 3.76 -22.12
N LEU A 300 13.51 3.40 -22.67
CA LEU A 300 12.22 3.74 -22.08
C LEU A 300 11.96 3.02 -20.76
N ASP A 301 12.40 1.77 -20.62
CA ASP A 301 12.29 1.02 -19.37
C ASP A 301 13.09 1.71 -18.25
N ALA A 302 14.32 2.15 -18.53
CA ALA A 302 15.11 2.91 -17.57
C ALA A 302 14.45 4.25 -17.20
N MET A 303 13.95 5.00 -18.20
CA MET A 303 13.22 6.26 -17.95
C MET A 303 11.95 6.02 -17.12
N ALA A 304 11.20 4.95 -17.41
CA ALA A 304 9.99 4.62 -16.65
C ALA A 304 10.30 4.21 -15.21
N GLU A 305 11.39 3.49 -14.98
CA GLU A 305 11.83 3.12 -13.63
C GLU A 305 12.20 4.35 -12.79
N MET A 306 12.94 5.30 -13.36
CA MET A 306 13.25 6.56 -12.67
C MET A 306 12.00 7.42 -12.44
N SER A 307 11.11 7.50 -13.43
CA SER A 307 9.85 8.23 -13.27
C SER A 307 9.01 7.68 -12.12
N ASP A 308 8.90 6.36 -12.02
CA ASP A 308 8.15 5.68 -10.95
C ASP A 308 8.80 5.87 -9.57
N TRP A 309 10.14 5.83 -9.50
CA TRP A 309 10.85 6.12 -8.25
C TRP A 309 10.62 7.56 -7.79
N LEU A 310 10.74 8.52 -8.70
CA LEU A 310 10.52 9.95 -8.42
C LEU A 310 9.05 10.27 -8.03
N GLU A 311 8.08 9.53 -8.59
CA GLU A 311 6.65 9.65 -8.26
C GLU A 311 6.32 9.13 -6.85
N HIS A 312 7.23 8.40 -6.20
CA HIS A 312 6.97 7.87 -4.86
C HIS A 312 6.67 9.00 -3.85
N PRO A 313 5.70 8.84 -2.93
CA PRO A 313 5.31 9.90 -1.98
C PRO A 313 6.40 10.38 -1.03
N SER A 314 7.45 9.58 -0.82
CA SER A 314 8.63 9.98 -0.03
C SER A 314 9.64 10.79 -0.81
N GLU A 315 9.47 10.91 -2.13
CA GLU A 315 10.29 11.71 -3.04
C GLU A 315 9.50 12.96 -3.48
N PHE A 316 8.98 13.01 -4.71
CA PHE A 316 8.20 14.16 -5.22
C PHE A 316 6.69 13.92 -5.23
N GLY A 317 6.23 12.67 -5.06
CA GLY A 317 4.80 12.33 -5.09
C GLY A 317 4.10 12.51 -6.44
N ARG A 318 4.83 12.89 -7.50
CA ARG A 318 4.32 13.07 -8.87
C ARG A 318 5.44 12.78 -9.88
N PRO A 319 5.12 12.35 -11.11
CA PRO A 319 6.13 12.14 -12.14
C PRO A 319 6.75 13.47 -12.59
N PRO A 320 8.01 13.48 -13.05
CA PRO A 320 8.68 14.70 -13.53
C PRO A 320 8.04 15.25 -14.80
N GLY A 321 8.09 16.58 -14.95
CA GLY A 321 7.62 17.27 -16.16
C GLY A 321 8.51 17.01 -17.37
N HIS A 322 9.82 16.92 -17.14
CA HIS A 322 10.82 16.54 -18.14
C HIS A 322 11.70 15.41 -17.63
N LEU A 323 11.96 14.44 -18.49
CA LEU A 323 12.85 13.31 -18.21
C LEU A 323 13.58 12.90 -19.49
N GLU A 324 14.91 12.86 -19.43
CA GLU A 324 15.75 12.49 -20.58
C GLU A 324 16.97 11.67 -20.15
N VAL A 325 17.54 10.94 -21.10
CA VAL A 325 18.81 10.25 -20.88
C VAL A 325 19.95 11.26 -20.92
N TYR A 326 20.66 11.40 -19.81
CA TYR A 326 21.85 12.20 -19.70
C TYR A 326 23.09 11.44 -20.19
N ASP A 327 23.24 10.18 -19.78
CA ASP A 327 24.29 9.28 -20.26
C ASP A 327 23.87 7.81 -20.12
N HIS A 328 24.48 6.93 -20.92
CA HIS A 328 24.28 5.48 -20.83
C HIS A 328 25.62 4.76 -21.06
N ARG A 329 25.97 3.85 -20.15
CA ARG A 329 27.17 3.03 -20.27
C ARG A 329 26.94 1.61 -19.83
N ARG A 330 27.70 0.71 -20.42
CA ARG A 330 27.92 -0.64 -19.89
C ARG A 330 29.25 -0.66 -19.14
N LEU A 331 29.20 -0.81 -17.82
CA LEU A 331 30.36 -0.73 -16.93
C LEU A 331 30.39 -1.95 -16.01
N PHE A 332 31.58 -2.33 -15.57
CA PHE A 332 31.70 -3.18 -14.39
C PHE A 332 31.26 -2.36 -13.17
N TRP A 333 30.24 -2.83 -12.44
CA TRP A 333 29.66 -2.13 -11.30
C TRP A 333 30.16 -2.76 -9.99
N PRO A 334 31.04 -2.08 -9.22
CA PRO A 334 31.65 -2.66 -8.03
C PRO A 334 30.70 -3.16 -6.95
N PRO A 335 29.57 -2.49 -6.62
CA PRO A 335 28.59 -2.99 -5.65
C PRO A 335 28.13 -4.42 -5.97
N THR A 336 27.69 -4.65 -7.20
CA THR A 336 27.09 -5.92 -7.62
C THR A 336 28.07 -6.91 -8.26
N LYS A 337 29.30 -6.47 -8.54
CA LYS A 337 30.43 -7.28 -9.04
C LYS A 337 30.18 -7.92 -10.41
N ASP A 338 29.44 -7.23 -11.28
CA ASP A 338 29.12 -7.66 -12.63
C ASP A 338 29.16 -6.49 -13.63
N GLU A 339 29.20 -6.80 -14.92
CA GLU A 339 28.99 -5.80 -15.97
C GLU A 339 27.50 -5.60 -16.23
N ARG A 340 27.05 -4.34 -16.23
CA ARG A 340 25.64 -3.99 -16.43
C ARG A 340 25.47 -2.66 -17.16
N ASP A 341 24.30 -2.49 -17.76
CA ASP A 341 23.86 -1.22 -18.31
C ASP A 341 23.43 -0.28 -17.17
N VAL A 342 24.05 0.89 -17.08
CA VAL A 342 23.70 1.95 -16.14
C VAL A 342 23.32 3.22 -16.89
N TRP A 343 22.23 3.83 -16.47
CA TRP A 343 21.62 4.99 -17.12
C TRP A 343 21.64 6.16 -16.16
N LEU A 344 22.15 7.30 -16.61
CA LEU A 344 21.94 8.58 -15.95
C LEU A 344 20.77 9.30 -16.61
N LEU A 345 19.83 9.75 -15.80
CA LEU A 345 18.58 10.31 -16.25
C LEU A 345 18.41 11.69 -15.63
N ARG A 346 18.39 12.72 -16.47
CA ARG A 346 18.13 14.09 -16.03
C ARG A 346 16.62 14.26 -15.90
N TYR A 347 16.17 14.69 -14.73
CA TYR A 347 14.79 15.04 -14.47
C TYR A 347 14.66 16.52 -14.14
N ARG A 348 13.48 17.08 -14.41
CA ARG A 348 13.12 18.43 -14.00
C ARG A 348 11.63 18.52 -13.66
N TYR A 349 11.35 19.22 -12.57
CA TYR A 349 10.03 19.68 -12.18
C TYR A 349 9.90 21.15 -12.51
N GLU A 350 8.76 21.50 -13.09
CA GLU A 350 8.35 22.90 -13.19
C GLU A 350 7.60 23.24 -11.91
N ASP A 351 8.06 24.28 -11.23
CA ASP A 351 7.31 24.94 -10.17
C ASP A 351 6.74 26.24 -10.76
N GLU A 352 5.45 26.50 -10.54
CA GLU A 352 4.79 27.71 -11.04
C GLU A 352 5.18 28.95 -10.22
N GLU A 353 5.68 28.78 -8.99
CA GLU A 353 6.04 29.87 -8.08
C GLU A 353 7.50 29.84 -7.56
N GLY A 354 8.29 28.83 -7.93
CA GLY A 354 9.65 28.58 -7.42
C GLY A 354 10.73 28.34 -8.48
N ASP A 355 11.96 28.08 -8.03
CA ASP A 355 13.06 27.68 -8.90
C ASP A 355 12.83 26.24 -9.40
N PRO A 356 13.09 25.94 -10.68
CA PRO A 356 12.90 24.59 -11.20
C PRO A 356 13.80 23.60 -10.46
N GLU A 357 13.19 22.56 -9.89
CA GLU A 357 13.93 21.47 -9.26
C GLU A 357 14.43 20.51 -10.34
N GLU A 358 15.74 20.37 -10.45
CA GLU A 358 16.38 19.47 -11.40
C GLU A 358 17.50 18.65 -10.76
N GLY A 359 17.78 17.50 -11.36
CA GLY A 359 18.86 16.64 -10.93
C GLY A 359 19.11 15.49 -11.89
N VAL A 360 20.08 14.66 -11.54
CA VAL A 360 20.40 13.44 -12.28
C VAL A 360 20.26 12.24 -11.36
N GLY A 361 19.37 11.32 -11.73
CA GLY A 361 19.21 10.02 -11.09
C GLY A 361 19.93 8.93 -11.88
N MET A 362 20.19 7.79 -11.24
CA MET A 362 20.76 6.62 -11.87
C MET A 362 19.78 5.43 -11.85
N VAL A 363 19.73 4.67 -12.93
CA VAL A 363 19.01 3.37 -13.06
C VAL A 363 19.98 2.30 -13.55
N GLY A 364 19.72 1.03 -13.17
CA GLY A 364 20.48 -0.15 -13.63
C GLY A 364 21.16 -0.93 -12.50
N SER A 365 21.33 -0.30 -11.33
CA SER A 365 21.61 -1.00 -10.06
C SER A 365 20.51 -0.67 -9.06
N VAL A 366 20.83 0.04 -7.97
CA VAL A 366 19.81 0.69 -7.14
C VAL A 366 19.36 1.97 -7.83
N THR A 367 18.07 2.05 -8.16
CA THR A 367 17.47 3.28 -8.70
C THR A 367 17.41 4.34 -7.61
N PHE A 368 18.08 5.47 -7.85
CA PHE A 368 18.22 6.52 -6.84
C PHE A 368 18.65 7.86 -7.47
N ALA A 369 18.32 8.98 -6.83
CA ALA A 369 18.85 10.30 -7.14
C ALA A 369 19.60 10.90 -5.93
N LEU A 370 20.82 11.38 -6.15
CA LEU A 370 21.61 12.05 -5.11
C LEU A 370 21.30 13.55 -5.12
N PHE A 371 20.20 13.94 -4.49
CA PHE A 371 19.71 15.33 -4.48
C PHE A 371 20.80 16.32 -4.00
N GLY A 372 21.03 17.36 -4.79
CA GLY A 372 22.04 18.40 -4.49
C GLY A 372 23.50 17.99 -4.74
N GLU A 373 23.78 16.72 -5.07
CA GLU A 373 25.15 16.23 -5.33
C GLU A 373 25.34 15.80 -6.78
N ALA A 374 24.39 15.06 -7.34
CA ALA A 374 24.41 14.62 -8.73
C ALA A 374 23.60 15.60 -9.60
N THR A 375 24.29 16.60 -10.18
CA THR A 375 23.69 17.59 -11.08
C THR A 375 24.18 17.41 -12.52
N ALA A 376 23.42 17.95 -13.48
CA ALA A 376 23.76 17.90 -14.90
C ALA A 376 25.00 18.74 -15.27
N ASP A 377 25.53 19.55 -14.35
CA ASP A 377 26.78 20.29 -14.54
C ASP A 377 28.02 19.41 -14.35
N LEU A 378 27.87 18.23 -13.74
CA LEU A 378 28.94 17.27 -13.56
C LEU A 378 29.12 16.39 -14.80
N PRO A 379 30.36 16.03 -15.16
CA PRO A 379 30.62 14.98 -16.13
C PRO A 379 29.94 13.65 -15.74
N PRO A 380 29.42 12.86 -16.70
CA PRO A 380 28.78 11.57 -16.40
C PRO A 380 29.62 10.63 -15.53
N GLU A 381 30.94 10.59 -15.76
CA GLU A 381 31.87 9.78 -14.97
C GLU A 381 31.86 10.13 -13.48
N ASP A 382 31.65 11.42 -13.16
CA ASP A 382 31.60 11.91 -11.78
C ASP A 382 30.30 11.52 -11.08
N ILE A 383 29.20 11.56 -11.82
CA ILE A 383 27.90 11.14 -11.31
C ILE A 383 27.90 9.63 -11.06
N TYR A 384 28.38 8.81 -12.01
CA TYR A 384 28.54 7.37 -11.78
C TYR A 384 29.44 7.08 -10.57
N ALA A 385 30.53 7.83 -10.42
CA ALA A 385 31.44 7.71 -9.28
C ALA A 385 30.73 7.97 -7.95
N LEU A 386 29.91 9.02 -7.86
CA LEU A 386 29.12 9.33 -6.65
C LEU A 386 28.12 8.22 -6.32
N HIS A 387 27.36 7.73 -7.30
CA HIS A 387 26.39 6.65 -7.10
C HIS A 387 27.06 5.34 -6.67
N CYS A 388 28.18 4.97 -7.30
CA CYS A 388 28.93 3.77 -6.94
C CYS A 388 29.41 3.82 -5.49
N VAL A 389 29.92 4.96 -5.04
CA VAL A 389 30.38 5.12 -3.66
C VAL A 389 29.23 5.07 -2.67
N TRP A 390 28.14 5.77 -2.98
CA TRP A 390 26.94 5.74 -2.14
C TRP A 390 26.40 4.32 -1.96
N GLU A 391 26.25 3.55 -3.04
CA GLU A 391 25.71 2.19 -2.98
C GLU A 391 26.59 1.28 -2.11
N LEU A 392 27.92 1.34 -2.26
CA LEU A 392 28.85 0.60 -1.39
C LEU A 392 28.72 1.00 0.09
N GLN A 393 28.50 2.28 0.39
CA GLN A 393 28.31 2.75 1.76
C GLN A 393 27.02 2.22 2.36
N GLN A 394 25.91 2.24 1.60
CA GLN A 394 24.62 1.72 2.06
C GLN A 394 24.64 0.21 2.30
N GLU A 395 25.44 -0.52 1.53
CA GLU A 395 25.64 -1.96 1.71
C GLU A 395 26.65 -2.31 2.82
N GLY A 396 27.37 -1.33 3.37
CA GLY A 396 28.43 -1.57 4.35
C GLY A 396 29.63 -2.33 3.78
N ASP A 397 29.89 -2.20 2.48
CA ASP A 397 30.99 -2.90 1.80
C ASP A 397 32.37 -2.35 2.25
N GLU A 398 33.33 -3.24 2.50
CA GLU A 398 34.67 -2.87 2.97
C GLU A 398 35.46 -1.98 1.98
N ARG A 399 35.08 -2.00 0.70
CA ARG A 399 35.67 -1.16 -0.35
C ARG A 399 35.13 0.27 -0.30
N ALA A 400 34.05 0.53 0.44
CA ALA A 400 33.43 1.84 0.54
C ALA A 400 34.43 2.84 1.16
N PRO A 401 34.70 3.99 0.51
CA PRO A 401 35.46 5.05 1.14
C PRO A 401 34.68 5.63 2.33
N LYS A 402 35.40 6.14 3.33
CA LYS A 402 34.79 6.81 4.50
C LYS A 402 34.00 8.06 4.10
N GLU A 403 34.48 8.78 3.09
CA GLU A 403 33.83 9.97 2.56
C GLU A 403 33.41 9.72 1.12
N ARG A 404 32.18 10.15 0.77
CA ARG A 404 31.68 10.09 -0.60
C ARG A 404 32.33 11.18 -1.43
N THR A 405 33.31 10.80 -2.25
CA THR A 405 34.05 11.72 -3.13
C THR A 405 34.11 11.19 -4.54
N ILE A 406 34.06 12.12 -5.51
CA ILE A 406 34.22 11.83 -6.94
C ILE A 406 35.52 11.06 -7.22
N GLN A 407 36.63 11.50 -6.63
CA GLN A 407 37.95 10.88 -6.83
C GLN A 407 37.97 9.41 -6.42
N ALA A 408 37.37 9.08 -5.26
CA ALA A 408 37.29 7.70 -4.79
C ALA A 408 36.43 6.85 -5.73
N GLY A 409 35.27 7.35 -6.15
CA GLY A 409 34.39 6.63 -7.08
C GLY A 409 35.01 6.43 -8.46
N ARG A 410 35.67 7.46 -9.03
CA ARG A 410 36.40 7.33 -10.31
C ARG A 410 37.46 6.24 -10.23
N LYS A 411 38.21 6.18 -9.13
CA LYS A 411 39.21 5.11 -8.90
C LYS A 411 38.57 3.72 -8.85
N LEU A 412 37.41 3.58 -8.19
CA LEU A 412 36.69 2.30 -8.11
C LEU A 412 36.15 1.85 -9.47
N LEU A 413 35.71 2.78 -10.31
CA LEU A 413 35.18 2.53 -11.65
C LEU A 413 36.25 2.46 -12.75
N GLY A 414 37.52 2.74 -12.41
CA GLY A 414 38.62 2.76 -13.37
C GLY A 414 38.61 3.97 -14.31
N PHE A 415 37.91 5.05 -13.96
CA PHE A 415 37.95 6.31 -14.70
C PHE A 415 39.23 7.11 -14.39
N PRO A 416 39.72 7.93 -15.34
CA PRO A 416 40.86 8.80 -15.11
C PRO A 416 40.59 9.76 -13.94
N VAL A 417 41.54 9.85 -13.01
CA VAL A 417 41.50 10.81 -11.91
C VAL A 417 42.20 12.08 -12.38
N SER A 418 41.41 13.14 -12.62
CA SER A 418 41.90 14.48 -12.96
C SER A 418 42.41 15.25 -11.74
#